data_AF-A0A5K0YIE9-F1
#
_entry.id   AF-A0A5K0YIE9-F1
#
_cell.length_a   1.000
_cell.length_b   1.000
_cell.length_c   1.000
_cell.angle_alpha   90.00
_cell.angle_beta   90.00
_cell.angle_gamma   90.00
#
_symmetry.space_group_name_H-M   'P 1'
#
loop_
_entity.id
_entity.type
_entity.pdbx_description
1 polymer ?
#
loop_
_entity_poly.entity_id
_entity_poly.type
_entity_poly.pdbx_seq_one_letter_code
_entity_poly.pdbx_strand_id
1 'polypeptide(L)' 'MMRTDLNEIPLADPRTNSQGSGRAKIMALGKAFPSQLIPQECVVEGYTRDTKCEDPVIKEKLERL' A
#
# COMPACT_ATOMS: atom_id res chain seq x y z
N MET A 1 -18.85 -56.52 14.17
CA MET A 1 -18.77 -55.33 15.04
C MET A 1 -17.37 -54.75 14.85
N MET A 2 -17.22 -53.77 13.97
CA MET A 2 -15.94 -53.10 13.71
C MET A 2 -15.68 -52.13 14.86
N ARG A 3 -14.68 -52.39 15.69
CA ARG A 3 -14.20 -51.41 16.67
C ARG A 3 -13.25 -50.47 15.93
N THR A 4 -13.67 -49.24 15.68
CA THR A 4 -12.79 -48.16 15.22
C THR A 4 -12.06 -47.60 16.44
N ASP A 5 -10.76 -47.87 16.52
CA ASP A 5 -9.86 -47.28 17.51
C ASP A 5 -9.73 -45.78 17.25
N LEU A 6 -10.18 -44.97 18.22
CA LEU A 6 -10.27 -43.50 18.16
C LEU A 6 -8.92 -42.80 18.46
N ASN A 7 -7.78 -43.39 18.08
CA ASN A 7 -6.47 -42.92 18.54
C ASN A 7 -5.42 -42.64 17.46
N GLU A 8 -5.82 -42.43 16.20
CA GLU A 8 -4.91 -41.84 15.20
C GLU A 8 -5.21 -40.35 15.03
N ILE A 9 -4.67 -39.54 15.95
CA ILE A 9 -4.51 -38.11 15.71
C ILE A 9 -3.50 -37.99 14.57
N PRO A 10 -3.83 -37.38 13.41
CA PRO A 10 -2.87 -37.29 12.33
C PRO A 10 -1.69 -36.44 12.79
N LEU A 11 -0.52 -37.04 12.90
CA LEU A 11 0.74 -36.33 13.11
C LEU A 11 0.92 -35.41 11.90
N ALA A 12 0.81 -34.10 12.11
CA ALA A 12 1.05 -33.13 11.06
C ALA A 12 2.43 -33.39 10.42
N ASP A 13 2.47 -33.69 9.12
CA ASP A 13 3.72 -33.92 8.39
C ASP A 13 4.52 -32.61 8.36
N PRO A 14 5.73 -32.56 8.95
CA PRO A 14 6.56 -31.35 8.97
C PRO A 14 7.00 -30.90 7.57
N ARG A 15 6.74 -31.68 6.51
CA ARG A 15 6.99 -31.29 5.10
C ARG A 15 5.84 -30.56 4.42
N THR A 16 4.74 -30.29 5.11
CA THR A 16 3.79 -29.27 4.65
C THR A 16 4.31 -27.88 4.98
N ASN A 17 5.46 -27.53 4.41
CA ASN A 17 5.70 -26.14 4.08
C ASN A 17 4.64 -25.79 3.04
N SER A 18 3.45 -25.37 3.48
CA SER A 18 2.48 -24.72 2.63
C SER A 18 3.06 -23.34 2.28
N GLN A 19 4.15 -23.35 1.52
CA GLN A 19 4.74 -22.20 0.87
C GLN A 19 3.68 -21.70 -0.12
N GLY A 20 2.82 -20.82 0.39
CA GLY A 20 1.86 -19.99 -0.34
C GLY A 20 0.99 -20.75 -1.34
N SER A 21 -0.15 -21.29 -0.88
CA SER A 21 -1.19 -21.78 -1.79
C SER A 21 -1.71 -20.64 -2.71
N GLY A 22 -1.19 -20.61 -3.94
CA GLY A 22 -1.91 -20.37 -5.20
C GLY A 22 -2.66 -19.06 -5.46
N ARG A 23 -2.63 -18.05 -4.57
CA ARG A 23 -3.29 -16.75 -4.84
C ARG A 23 -2.48 -15.59 -4.26
N ALA A 24 -2.30 -14.54 -5.07
CA ALA A 24 -1.64 -13.31 -4.64
C ALA A 24 -2.43 -12.66 -3.50
N LYS A 25 -1.73 -12.28 -2.43
CA LYS A 25 -2.31 -11.62 -1.26
C LYS A 25 -1.55 -10.33 -0.99
N ILE A 26 -2.27 -9.22 -0.80
CA ILE A 26 -1.66 -7.97 -0.34
C ILE A 26 -1.15 -8.21 1.09
N MET A 27 0.17 -8.06 1.26
CA MET A 27 0.82 -8.30 2.55
C MET A 27 0.91 -7.04 3.40
N ALA A 28 1.03 -5.88 2.76
CA ALA A 28 1.04 -4.57 3.43
C ALA A 28 0.64 -3.48 2.44
N LEU A 29 0.05 -2.40 2.97
CA LEU A 29 -0.17 -1.15 2.27
C LEU A 29 0.42 -0.02 3.11
N GLY A 30 1.17 0.87 2.47
CA GLY A 30 1.74 2.05 3.10
C GLY A 30 1.49 3.28 2.23
N LYS A 31 1.13 4.40 2.88
CA LYS A 31 1.09 5.72 2.26
C LYS A 31 1.64 6.75 3.24
N ALA A 32 2.31 7.76 2.71
CA ALA A 32 2.75 8.93 3.46
C ALA A 32 2.41 10.17 2.64
N PHE A 33 1.92 11.21 3.31
CA PHE A 33 1.68 12.52 2.69
C PHE A 33 2.53 13.56 3.41
N PRO A 34 2.93 14.64 2.72
CA PRO A 34 3.49 15.80 3.38
C PRO A 34 2.53 16.35 4.45
N SER A 35 3.06 16.99 5.49
CA SER A 35 2.24 17.70 6.49
C SER A 35 1.52 18.91 5.90
N GLN A 36 2.03 19.44 4.79
CA GLN A 36 1.46 20.58 4.10
C GLN A 36 0.25 20.15 3.26
N LEU A 37 -0.93 20.63 3.67
CA LEU A 37 -2.18 20.51 2.93
C LEU A 37 -2.42 21.82 2.17
N ILE A 38 -2.54 21.73 0.85
CA ILE A 38 -2.88 22.86 -0.01
C ILE A 38 -4.16 22.48 -0.76
N PRO A 39 -5.22 23.29 -0.70
CA PRO A 39 -6.39 23.10 -1.56
C PRO A 39 -5.98 23.12 -3.04
N GLN A 40 -6.63 22.33 -3.89
CA GLN A 40 -6.26 22.20 -5.30
C GLN A 40 -6.26 23.57 -6.01
N GLU A 41 -7.25 24.41 -5.70
CA GLU A 41 -7.39 25.78 -6.20
C GLU A 41 -6.24 26.72 -5.79
N CYS A 42 -5.48 26.36 -4.75
CA CYS A 42 -4.37 27.13 -4.22
C CYS A 42 -3.00 26.54 -4.56
N VAL A 43 -2.92 25.45 -5.34
CA VAL A 43 -1.63 24.76 -5.62
C VAL A 43 -0.62 25.69 -6.27
N VAL A 44 -1.06 26.48 -7.26
CA VAL A 44 -0.17 27.41 -7.99
C VAL A 44 0.32 28.51 -7.06
N GLU A 45 -0.60 29.22 -6.39
CA GLU A 45 -0.26 30.34 -5.50
C GLU A 45 0.57 29.88 -4.30
N GLY A 46 0.15 28.80 -3.64
CA GLY A 46 0.84 28.23 -2.48
C GLY A 46 2.24 27.75 -2.83
N TYR A 47 2.39 27.01 -3.93
CA TYR A 47 3.70 26.54 -4.36
C TYR A 47 4.64 27.70 -4.70
N THR A 48 4.21 28.68 -5.51
CA THR A 48 5.04 29.83 -5.87
C THR A 48 5.43 30.67 -4.65
N ARG A 49 4.49 30.92 -3.72
CA ARG A 49 4.75 31.69 -2.50
C ARG A 49 5.73 30.99 -1.55
N ASP A 50 5.54 29.69 -1.33
CA ASP A 50 6.28 28.96 -0.30
C ASP A 50 7.67 28.54 -0.79
N THR A 51 7.82 28.25 -2.08
CA THR A 51 9.09 27.79 -2.68
C THR A 51 9.92 28.89 -3.33
N LYS A 52 9.36 30.09 -3.53
CA LYS A 52 9.96 31.19 -4.31
C LYS A 52 10.33 30.76 -5.75
N CYS A 53 9.60 29.80 -6.30
CA CYS A 53 9.80 29.34 -7.67
C CYS A 53 9.11 30.31 -8.65
N GLU A 54 9.91 31.05 -9.41
CA GLU A 54 9.46 32.00 -10.44
C GLU A 54 9.52 31.42 -11.86
N ASP A 55 9.77 30.11 -12.01
CA ASP A 55 9.88 29.46 -13.31
C ASP A 55 8.51 29.42 -14.02
N PRO A 56 8.35 30.10 -15.17
CA PRO A 56 7.08 30.17 -15.89
C PRO A 56 6.63 28.80 -16.42
N VAL A 57 7.56 27.89 -16.74
CA VAL A 57 7.25 26.54 -17.21
C VAL A 57 6.67 25.69 -16.09
N ILE A 58 7.19 25.86 -14.87
CA ILE A 58 6.66 25.16 -13.69
C ILE A 58 5.28 25.72 -13.33
N LYS A 59 5.10 27.04 -13.40
CA LYS A 59 3.79 27.66 -13.14
C LYS A 59 2.72 27.16 -14.10
N GLU A 60 3.00 27.11 -15.41
CA GLU A 60 2.06 26.57 -16.41
C GLU A 60 1.69 25.11 -16.14
N LYS A 61 2.65 24.29 -15.68
CA LYS A 61 2.39 22.89 -15.31
C LYS A 61 1.46 22.78 -14.11
N LEU A 62 1.64 23.64 -13.11
CA LEU A 62 0.81 23.65 -11.90
C LEU A 62 -0.62 24.13 -12.18
N GLU A 63 -0.79 25.08 -13.11
CA GLU A 63 -2.12 25.58 -13.52
C GLU A 63 -2.97 24.52 -14.24
N ARG A 64 -2.37 23.44 -14.70
CA ARG A 64 -3.03 22.34 -15.45
C ARG A 64 -3.33 21.10 -14.59
N LEU A 65 -3.01 21.14 -13.30
CA LEU A 65 -3.31 20.08 -12.33
C LEU A 65 -4.73 20.19 -11.78
#